data_AF-A0AAU5IUC7-F1
#
_entry.id   AF-A0AAU5IUC7-F1
#
_cell.length_a   1.000
_cell.length_b   1.000
_cell.length_c   1.000
_cell.angle_alpha   90.00
_cell.angle_beta   90.00
_cell.angle_gamma   90.00
#
_symmetry.space_group_name_H-M   'P 1'
#
loop_
_entity.id
_entity.type
_entity.pdbx_description
1 polymer ?
#
loop_
_entity_poly.entity_id
_entity_poly.type
_entity_poly.pdbx_seq_one_letter_code
_entity_poly.pdbx_strand_id
1 'polypeptide(L)'
;MAALRRIARERGGWWHAYVCPAHGVELDHGDVLAGVFPEGGARCAYGCRVDNEAVRGAWLVLSHQAWARHLRVLAHRGERAEAVSRLVEYAGLYEELATAQHGEAQGWMLRGRLFHQALTDAIWAVNIGHAVITLAERGTDDLAGVLPLLDALERAALDARDVLTGKGQLASNYTAWLNAAGVAAGRGAAAARGQEWDGGKEWLEGEHGLYAHLRVAVAEDGWEWEGSTYYHGFVLRAALLALRGTDPAAVPADVVGVLAGMTDVLATIATPGGILPALHDGPYLRGPLALEWLELVSLAQQLVPSAALEAVAGRARAELGAGDDGLDRELGGWFAGPALPARPAPGALTVFTAAGYAVLRVAGIHAVLDFGPHGGSHGHRDKLSLYLYGDTTAWQPDPGQVPYAHAEFRDLYASTQAHPAFRVDGAEQAECTGALLGSDSRSVTAEVTTAYEGVRAVRRIVAGEGFLVDLLTVTAGEARRITAQLRPGTALDVQLQATGPVRTTWYGDETLHGWHTHRAGVPVRPVSTPGPGPADDPQRVRTRVDFTAVTDRVTFASVYQAGSAGPAVTDVRLEDDGLAVRLADGSTARFRSED
;
A
#
# COMPACT_ATOMS: atom_id res chain seq x y z
N MET A 1 38.53 -1.81 -2.05
CA MET A 1 38.46 -1.28 -0.68
C MET A 1 36.99 -1.26 -0.31
N ALA A 2 36.57 -1.90 0.79
CA ALA A 2 35.20 -1.73 1.27
C ALA A 2 34.97 -0.23 1.54
N ALA A 3 33.85 0.31 1.05
CA ALA A 3 33.49 1.71 1.32
C ALA A 3 33.41 1.92 2.84
N LEU A 4 33.96 3.03 3.32
CA LEU A 4 33.96 3.34 4.75
C LEU A 4 32.53 3.69 5.17
N ARG A 5 31.89 2.83 5.95
CA ARG A 5 30.54 3.08 6.50
C ARG A 5 30.62 4.09 7.64
N ARG A 6 29.79 5.13 7.57
CA ARG A 6 29.65 6.16 8.61
C ARG A 6 28.21 6.67 8.71
N ILE A 7 27.82 7.09 9.91
CA ILE A 7 26.54 7.76 10.15
C ILE A 7 26.62 9.20 9.63
N ALA A 8 25.57 9.67 8.95
CA ALA A 8 25.46 11.07 8.55
C ALA A 8 25.34 11.98 9.79
N ARG A 9 25.93 13.18 9.77
CA ARG A 9 25.98 14.09 10.94
C ARG A 9 25.04 15.30 10.81
N GLU A 10 24.00 15.19 10.00
CA GLU A 10 23.07 16.28 9.70
C GLU A 10 21.63 15.79 9.89
N ARG A 11 20.71 16.72 10.20
CA ARG A 11 19.27 16.41 10.33
C ARG A 11 18.68 16.06 8.97
N GLY A 12 17.70 15.16 8.94
CA GLY A 12 16.99 14.81 7.70
C GLY A 12 15.79 15.70 7.41
N GLY A 13 15.50 15.86 6.12
CA GLY A 13 14.40 16.65 5.60
C GLY A 13 13.09 15.86 5.41
N TRP A 14 12.44 16.07 4.26
CA TRP A 14 11.25 15.33 3.83
C TRP A 14 11.65 14.18 2.90
N TRP A 15 11.44 12.92 3.29
CA TRP A 15 11.80 11.77 2.45
C TRP A 15 11.11 11.82 1.07
N HIS A 16 9.87 12.32 1.01
CA HIS A 16 9.09 12.48 -0.23
C HIS A 16 9.77 13.37 -1.28
N ALA A 17 10.77 14.16 -0.89
CA ALA A 17 11.56 14.97 -1.83
C ALA A 17 12.63 14.17 -2.58
N TYR A 18 12.84 12.89 -2.27
CA TYR A 18 13.81 12.04 -2.97
C TYR A 18 13.28 11.51 -4.32
N VAL A 19 12.84 12.43 -5.18
CA VAL A 19 12.21 12.14 -6.47
C VAL A 19 12.79 13.02 -7.57
N CYS A 20 12.92 12.50 -8.78
CA CYS A 20 13.39 13.27 -9.92
C CYS A 20 12.31 14.27 -10.37
N PRO A 21 12.56 15.59 -10.32
CA PRO A 21 11.56 16.59 -10.69
C PRO A 21 11.22 16.60 -12.18
N ALA A 22 12.06 15.97 -13.02
CA ALA A 22 11.82 15.87 -14.46
C ALA A 22 11.06 14.61 -14.86
N HIS A 23 11.20 13.52 -14.11
CA HIS A 23 10.74 12.20 -14.54
C HIS A 23 9.77 11.53 -13.56
N GLY A 24 9.57 12.06 -12.35
CA GLY A 24 8.65 11.49 -11.36
C GLY A 24 9.10 10.18 -10.72
N VAL A 25 10.23 9.62 -11.15
CA VAL A 25 10.80 8.40 -10.55
C VAL A 25 11.55 8.73 -9.27
N GLU A 26 11.49 7.81 -8.30
CA GLU A 26 12.36 7.87 -7.14
C GLU A 26 13.84 7.87 -7.57
N LEU A 27 14.66 8.69 -6.91
CA LEU A 27 16.08 8.76 -7.21
C LEU A 27 16.80 7.50 -6.70
N ASP A 28 17.91 7.13 -7.32
CA ASP A 28 18.77 6.02 -6.90
C ASP A 28 19.31 6.27 -5.49
N HIS A 29 19.14 5.27 -4.61
CA HIS A 29 19.56 5.34 -3.21
C HIS A 29 21.08 5.24 -3.07
N GLY A 30 21.76 4.55 -4.00
CA GLY A 30 23.19 4.26 -3.89
C GLY A 30 23.56 3.53 -2.59
N ASP A 31 24.77 3.79 -2.07
CA ASP A 31 25.18 3.28 -0.75
C ASP A 31 24.81 4.28 0.35
N VAL A 32 23.58 4.19 0.83
CA VAL A 32 23.05 5.04 1.91
C VAL A 32 23.80 4.86 3.25
N LEU A 33 24.52 3.75 3.44
CA LEU A 33 25.34 3.49 4.65
C LEU A 33 26.72 4.15 4.57
N ALA A 34 27.13 4.67 3.41
CA ALA A 34 28.36 5.44 3.27
C ALA A 34 28.29 6.80 4.00
N GLY A 35 27.09 7.28 4.37
CA GLY A 35 26.93 8.55 5.08
C GLY A 35 27.49 9.75 4.30
N VAL A 36 27.49 9.67 2.97
CA VAL A 36 27.85 10.77 2.07
C VAL A 36 26.83 10.84 0.95
N PHE A 37 26.27 12.04 0.73
CA PHE A 37 25.45 12.28 -0.45
C PHE A 37 26.27 12.05 -1.73
N PRO A 38 25.72 11.41 -2.78
CA PRO A 38 26.48 11.07 -3.99
C PRO A 38 27.17 12.28 -4.64
N GLU A 39 28.45 12.11 -5.00
CA GLU A 39 29.20 13.14 -5.70
C GLU A 39 28.57 13.43 -7.08
N GLY A 40 28.26 14.70 -7.33
CA GLY A 40 27.59 15.13 -8.55
C GLY A 40 26.08 14.84 -8.57
N GLY A 41 25.43 14.61 -7.43
CA GLY A 41 23.98 14.52 -7.31
C GLY A 41 23.41 13.10 -7.38
N ALA A 42 22.23 12.94 -6.77
CA ALA A 42 21.44 11.72 -6.80
C ALA A 42 20.98 11.42 -8.23
N ARG A 43 21.08 10.15 -8.65
CA ARG A 43 20.85 9.76 -10.05
C ARG A 43 19.40 9.36 -10.28
N CYS A 44 18.87 9.69 -11.45
CA CYS A 44 17.63 9.17 -11.99
C CYS A 44 17.93 8.06 -13.01
N ALA A 45 17.05 7.07 -13.16
CA ALA A 45 17.13 6.05 -14.22
C ALA A 45 17.21 6.63 -15.64
N TYR A 46 16.73 7.86 -15.84
CA TYR A 46 16.75 8.60 -17.11
C TYR A 46 17.93 9.57 -17.25
N GLY A 47 18.96 9.43 -16.41
CA GLY A 47 20.23 10.15 -16.56
C GLY A 47 20.30 11.53 -15.90
N CYS A 48 19.20 12.03 -15.31
CA CYS A 48 19.26 13.24 -14.47
C CYS A 48 20.18 13.03 -13.26
N ARG A 49 20.76 14.14 -12.82
CA ARG A 49 21.47 14.26 -11.55
C ARG A 49 20.85 15.40 -10.77
N VAL A 50 20.28 15.09 -9.62
CA VAL A 50 19.54 16.05 -8.81
C VAL A 50 20.32 16.32 -7.54
N ASP A 51 20.62 17.59 -7.35
CA ASP A 51 21.41 18.08 -6.24
C ASP A 51 20.81 19.42 -5.79
N ASN A 52 19.89 19.33 -4.85
CA ASN A 52 19.30 20.49 -4.18
C ASN A 52 19.08 20.16 -2.71
N GLU A 53 18.82 21.18 -1.91
CA GLU A 53 18.65 21.06 -0.46
C GLU A 53 17.56 20.06 -0.06
N ALA A 54 16.39 20.09 -0.72
CA ALA A 54 15.30 19.18 -0.43
C ALA A 54 15.68 17.71 -0.68
N VAL A 55 16.35 17.42 -1.79
CA VAL A 55 16.84 16.08 -2.16
C VAL A 55 17.94 15.61 -1.21
N ARG A 56 18.86 16.50 -0.81
CA ARG A 56 19.90 16.19 0.19
C ARG A 56 19.28 15.86 1.55
N GLY A 57 18.32 16.66 1.99
CA GLY A 57 17.55 16.41 3.22
C GLY A 57 16.79 15.08 3.16
N ALA A 58 16.16 14.78 2.03
CA ALA A 58 15.47 13.50 1.84
C ALA A 58 16.43 12.30 1.88
N TRP A 59 17.60 12.43 1.25
CA TRP A 59 18.65 11.41 1.30
C TRP A 59 19.15 11.17 2.72
N LEU A 60 19.30 12.22 3.54
CA LEU A 60 19.66 12.10 4.95
C LEU A 60 18.64 11.28 5.74
N VAL A 61 17.33 11.44 5.47
CA VAL A 61 16.28 10.58 6.05
C VAL A 61 16.52 9.12 5.67
N LEU A 62 16.71 8.83 4.38
CA LEU A 62 16.93 7.47 3.89
C LEU A 62 18.19 6.85 4.51
N SER A 63 19.28 7.61 4.63
CA SER A 63 20.52 7.17 5.27
C SER A 63 20.32 6.82 6.75
N HIS A 64 19.65 7.68 7.51
CA HIS A 64 19.39 7.41 8.93
C HIS A 64 18.47 6.21 9.14
N GLN A 65 17.41 6.06 8.34
CA GLN A 65 16.52 4.91 8.39
C GLN A 65 17.25 3.60 8.04
N ALA A 66 18.08 3.62 6.98
CA ALA A 66 18.88 2.47 6.58
C ALA A 66 19.88 2.07 7.68
N TRP A 67 20.52 3.05 8.32
CA TRP A 67 21.41 2.80 9.46
C TRP A 67 20.65 2.20 10.65
N ALA A 68 19.47 2.70 11.01
CA ALA A 68 18.69 2.15 12.12
C ALA A 68 18.28 0.70 11.87
N ARG A 69 17.85 0.38 10.63
CA ARG A 69 17.58 -1.00 10.22
C ARG A 69 18.85 -1.86 10.25
N HIS A 70 19.97 -1.32 9.77
CA HIS A 70 21.26 -2.02 9.79
C HIS A 70 21.72 -2.35 11.22
N LEU A 71 21.49 -1.47 12.19
CA LEU A 71 21.81 -1.73 13.60
C LEU A 71 21.03 -2.92 14.16
N ARG A 72 19.78 -3.14 13.74
CA ARG A 72 19.04 -4.35 14.09
C ARG A 72 19.67 -5.59 13.48
N VAL A 73 20.08 -5.52 12.21
CA VAL A 73 20.79 -6.63 11.55
C VAL A 73 22.07 -6.98 12.32
N LEU A 74 22.90 -5.99 12.67
CA LEU A 74 24.11 -6.19 13.46
C LEU A 74 23.80 -6.81 14.84
N ALA A 75 22.77 -6.31 15.53
CA ALA A 75 22.35 -6.84 16.82
C ALA A 75 21.96 -8.33 16.75
N HIS A 76 21.16 -8.73 15.75
CA HIS A 76 20.76 -10.13 15.57
C HIS A 76 21.94 -11.04 15.18
N ARG A 77 22.84 -10.55 14.32
CA ARG A 77 24.04 -11.29 13.90
C ARG A 77 25.14 -11.39 14.97
N GLY A 78 24.95 -10.77 16.13
CA GLY A 78 25.91 -10.81 17.22
C GLY A 78 27.11 -9.88 17.03
N GLU A 79 27.02 -8.90 16.12
CA GLU A 79 28.04 -7.88 15.87
C GLU A 79 27.95 -6.75 16.91
N ARG A 80 27.97 -7.15 18.20
CA ARG A 80 27.67 -6.27 19.36
C ARG A 80 28.54 -5.02 19.41
N ALA A 81 29.85 -5.18 19.27
CA ALA A 81 30.80 -4.06 19.44
C ALA A 81 30.52 -2.93 18.44
N GLU A 82 30.24 -3.27 17.18
CA GLU A 82 29.90 -2.27 16.16
C GLU A 82 28.51 -1.68 16.43
N ALA A 83 27.50 -2.51 16.69
CA ALA A 83 26.15 -2.04 16.97
C ALA A 83 26.10 -1.06 18.16
N VAL A 84 26.72 -1.39 19.29
CA VAL A 84 26.78 -0.54 20.48
C VAL A 84 27.53 0.75 20.20
N SER A 85 28.71 0.68 19.55
CA SER A 85 29.49 1.86 19.19
C SER A 85 28.68 2.86 18.36
N ARG A 86 27.94 2.36 17.36
CA ARG A 86 27.09 3.19 16.49
C ARG A 86 25.82 3.71 17.18
N LEU A 87 25.24 2.95 18.11
CA LEU A 87 24.13 3.42 18.94
C LEU A 87 24.58 4.56 19.87
N VAL A 88 25.76 4.46 20.46
CA VAL A 88 26.36 5.53 21.28
C VAL A 88 26.71 6.75 20.42
N GLU A 89 27.21 6.55 19.20
CA GLU A 89 27.41 7.65 18.23
C GLU A 89 26.08 8.37 17.93
N TYR A 90 24.99 7.63 17.73
CA TYR A 90 23.65 8.21 17.57
C TYR A 90 23.15 8.93 18.82
N ALA A 91 23.45 8.44 20.02
CA ALA A 91 23.07 9.12 21.26
C ALA A 91 23.72 10.51 21.34
N GLY A 92 25.02 10.61 21.05
CA GLY A 92 25.71 11.90 20.98
C GLY A 92 25.20 12.80 19.86
N LEU A 93 24.92 12.23 18.67
CA LEU A 93 24.37 12.99 17.55
C LEU A 93 22.98 13.55 17.86
N TYR A 94 22.11 12.75 18.50
CA TYR A 94 20.77 13.19 18.87
C TYR A 94 20.83 14.28 19.95
N GLU A 95 21.73 14.18 20.93
CA GLU A 95 21.95 15.24 21.91
C GLU A 95 22.40 16.55 21.23
N GLU A 96 23.28 16.47 20.22
CA GLU A 96 23.77 17.62 19.45
C GLU A 96 22.66 18.26 18.59
N LEU A 97 21.94 17.44 17.82
CA LEU A 97 21.04 17.90 16.77
C LEU A 97 19.59 18.08 17.22
N ALA A 98 19.10 17.28 18.18
CA ALA A 98 17.67 17.14 18.51
C ALA A 98 17.24 17.95 19.75
N THR A 99 17.95 19.04 20.07
CA THR A 99 17.70 19.89 21.25
C THR A 99 16.36 20.65 21.21
N ALA A 100 15.82 20.88 20.02
CA ALA A 100 14.50 21.50 19.80
C ALA A 100 13.77 20.83 18.63
N GLN A 101 12.46 21.02 18.51
CA GLN A 101 11.71 20.60 17.32
C GLN A 101 12.27 21.23 16.05
N HIS A 102 12.17 20.53 14.92
CA HIS A 102 12.65 21.02 13.64
C HIS A 102 11.91 22.28 13.20
N GLY A 103 12.64 23.40 13.02
CA GLY A 103 12.06 24.71 12.71
C GLY A 103 11.41 24.80 11.32
N GLU A 104 11.85 23.95 10.38
CA GLU A 104 11.40 23.93 8.98
C GLU A 104 10.30 22.89 8.70
N ALA A 105 9.70 22.33 9.75
CA ALA A 105 8.53 21.48 9.60
C ALA A 105 7.33 22.28 9.07
N GLN A 106 6.54 21.67 8.18
CA GLN A 106 5.32 22.29 7.68
C GLN A 106 4.33 22.52 8.83
N GLY A 107 3.69 23.69 8.88
CA GLY A 107 2.92 24.15 10.06
C GLY A 107 1.73 23.28 10.47
N TRP A 108 1.23 22.41 9.58
CA TRP A 108 0.12 21.50 9.86
C TRP A 108 0.57 20.11 10.36
N MET A 109 1.85 19.76 10.24
CA MET A 109 2.39 18.45 10.64
C MET A 109 2.99 18.45 12.05
N LEU A 110 3.02 17.27 12.68
CA LEU A 110 3.79 17.06 13.91
C LEU A 110 5.29 17.17 13.61
N ARG A 111 5.95 18.08 14.32
CA ARG A 111 7.36 18.39 14.10
C ARG A 111 8.24 17.31 14.73
N GLY A 112 9.15 16.74 13.94
CA GLY A 112 10.19 15.85 14.45
C GLY A 112 11.32 16.61 15.11
N ARG A 113 12.32 15.87 15.58
CA ARG A 113 13.57 16.40 16.13
C ARG A 113 14.78 15.95 15.30
N LEU A 114 14.90 14.68 14.88
CA LEU A 114 15.98 14.31 13.95
C LEU A 114 15.58 14.60 12.50
N PHE A 115 14.29 14.48 12.21
CA PHE A 115 13.70 14.75 10.91
C PHE A 115 12.67 15.90 10.97
N HIS A 116 12.19 16.35 9.82
CA HIS A 116 11.11 17.35 9.75
C HIS A 116 9.81 16.88 10.41
N GLN A 117 9.59 15.57 10.55
CA GLN A 117 8.31 14.98 10.94
C GLN A 117 8.45 13.98 12.10
N ALA A 118 7.56 14.08 13.10
CA ALA A 118 7.57 13.18 14.26
C ALA A 118 7.29 11.71 13.90
N LEU A 119 6.50 11.46 12.85
CA LEU A 119 6.29 10.11 12.31
C LEU A 119 7.60 9.48 11.82
N THR A 120 8.41 10.25 11.10
CA THR A 120 9.71 9.76 10.61
C THR A 120 10.65 9.47 11.78
N ASP A 121 10.63 10.31 12.83
CA ASP A 121 11.37 10.06 14.07
C ASP A 121 10.91 8.75 14.74
N ALA A 122 9.59 8.52 14.80
CA ALA A 122 9.01 7.34 15.43
C ALA A 122 9.41 6.03 14.71
N ILE A 123 9.35 5.99 13.38
CA ILE A 123 9.78 4.82 12.59
C ILE A 123 11.27 4.51 12.84
N TRP A 124 12.10 5.56 12.91
CA TRP A 124 13.52 5.41 13.21
C TRP A 124 13.74 4.90 14.65
N ALA A 125 13.04 5.50 15.62
CA ALA A 125 13.12 5.15 17.04
C ALA A 125 12.73 3.70 17.33
N VAL A 126 11.71 3.16 16.65
CA VAL A 126 11.33 1.73 16.76
C VAL A 126 12.52 0.83 16.43
N ASN A 127 13.28 1.16 15.38
CA ASN A 127 14.42 0.35 15.00
C ASN A 127 15.56 0.43 16.03
N ILE A 128 15.83 1.63 16.55
CA ILE A 128 16.84 1.84 17.62
C ILE A 128 16.47 1.06 18.88
N GLY A 129 15.23 1.19 19.35
CA GLY A 129 14.75 0.47 20.54
C GLY A 129 14.88 -1.04 20.38
N HIS A 130 14.45 -1.59 19.24
CA HIS A 130 14.56 -3.03 18.96
C HIS A 130 16.00 -3.53 18.86
N ALA A 131 16.93 -2.74 18.31
CA ALA A 131 18.34 -3.11 18.32
C ALA A 131 18.86 -3.23 19.77
N VAL A 132 18.52 -2.28 20.65
CA VAL A 132 18.91 -2.32 22.06
C VAL A 132 18.30 -3.50 22.80
N ILE A 133 17.01 -3.80 22.60
CA ILE A 133 16.36 -4.97 23.22
C ILE A 133 17.10 -6.26 22.84
N THR A 134 17.39 -6.46 21.54
CA THR A 134 18.13 -7.64 21.06
C THR A 134 19.55 -7.71 21.64
N LEU A 135 20.24 -6.58 21.82
CA LEU A 135 21.55 -6.56 22.46
C LEU A 135 21.46 -6.89 23.96
N ALA A 136 20.46 -6.37 24.65
CA ALA A 136 20.26 -6.57 26.09
C ALA A 136 20.02 -8.05 26.45
N GLU A 137 19.39 -8.84 25.56
CA GLU A 137 19.24 -10.31 25.72
C GLU A 137 20.58 -11.04 25.93
N ARG A 138 21.69 -10.44 25.47
CA ARG A 138 23.05 -11.01 25.58
C ARG A 138 23.90 -10.35 26.69
N GLY A 139 23.36 -9.36 27.39
CA GLY A 139 24.05 -8.59 28.43
C GLY A 139 23.82 -7.08 28.31
N THR A 140 24.07 -6.34 29.38
CA THR A 140 23.74 -4.91 29.49
C THR A 140 24.93 -3.98 29.77
N ASP A 141 26.12 -4.54 30.03
CA ASP A 141 27.29 -3.83 30.58
C ASP A 141 27.76 -2.60 29.78
N ASP A 142 27.56 -2.59 28.46
CA ASP A 142 28.00 -1.54 27.53
C ASP A 142 26.84 -0.67 26.98
N LEU A 143 25.60 -0.88 27.46
CA LEU A 143 24.41 -0.20 26.92
C LEU A 143 24.08 1.12 27.63
N ALA A 144 24.75 1.43 28.75
CA ALA A 144 24.47 2.63 29.55
C ALA A 144 24.57 3.93 28.74
N GLY A 145 25.49 4.00 27.77
CA GLY A 145 25.67 5.17 26.91
C GLY A 145 24.50 5.45 25.95
N VAL A 146 23.60 4.49 25.75
CA VAL A 146 22.44 4.61 24.85
C VAL A 146 21.18 5.08 25.59
N LEU A 147 21.15 4.97 26.92
CA LEU A 147 19.97 5.32 27.74
C LEU A 147 19.44 6.74 27.51
N PRO A 148 20.26 7.81 27.43
CA PRO A 148 19.76 9.16 27.20
C PRO A 148 18.97 9.29 25.89
N LEU A 149 19.39 8.57 24.84
CA LEU A 149 18.70 8.53 23.57
C LEU A 149 17.32 7.88 23.71
N LEU A 150 17.25 6.70 24.33
CA LEU A 150 15.99 5.96 24.49
C LEU A 150 14.97 6.77 25.32
N ASP A 151 15.41 7.37 26.42
CA ASP A 151 14.57 8.22 27.26
C ASP A 151 14.07 9.46 26.49
N ALA A 152 14.90 10.04 25.62
CA ALA A 152 14.52 11.18 24.79
C ALA A 152 13.53 10.79 23.69
N LEU A 153 13.70 9.61 23.09
CA LEU A 153 12.79 9.07 22.07
C LEU A 153 11.42 8.75 22.64
N GLU A 154 11.35 8.12 23.82
CA GLU A 154 10.08 7.82 24.49
C GLU A 154 9.30 9.12 24.80
N ARG A 155 9.98 10.13 25.37
CA ARG A 155 9.37 11.45 25.61
C ARG A 155 8.90 12.12 24.32
N ALA A 156 9.71 12.08 23.26
CA ALA A 156 9.35 12.69 21.99
C ALA A 156 8.12 12.02 21.35
N ALA A 157 8.00 10.70 21.48
CA ALA A 157 6.82 9.96 21.03
C ALA A 157 5.57 10.36 21.82
N LEU A 158 5.69 10.54 23.14
CA LEU A 158 4.59 10.94 24.02
C LEU A 158 4.11 12.35 23.67
N ASP A 159 5.03 13.32 23.61
CA ASP A 159 4.74 14.71 23.27
C ASP A 159 3.98 14.80 21.93
N ALA A 160 4.42 14.06 20.91
CA ALA A 160 3.80 14.08 19.59
C ALA A 160 2.43 13.39 19.59
N ARG A 161 2.27 12.28 20.33
CA ARG A 161 0.98 11.57 20.44
C ARG A 161 -0.06 12.44 21.13
N ASP A 162 0.31 13.14 22.20
CA ASP A 162 -0.59 14.02 22.95
C ASP A 162 -1.11 15.18 22.09
N VAL A 163 -0.29 15.70 21.16
CA VAL A 163 -0.75 16.71 20.20
C VAL A 163 -1.80 16.14 19.23
N LEU A 164 -1.68 14.89 18.78
CA LEU A 164 -2.69 14.26 17.90
C LEU A 164 -3.98 13.94 18.65
N THR A 165 -3.87 13.31 19.82
CA THR A 165 -5.04 12.92 20.60
C THR A 165 -5.77 14.13 21.14
N GLY A 166 -5.06 15.20 21.50
CA GLY A 166 -5.65 16.51 21.84
C GLY A 166 -6.41 17.16 20.67
N LYS A 167 -6.15 16.77 19.42
CA LYS A 167 -6.92 17.15 18.23
C LYS A 167 -8.04 16.16 17.87
N GLY A 168 -8.25 15.11 18.67
CA GLY A 168 -9.21 14.04 18.37
C GLY A 168 -8.78 13.09 17.24
N GLN A 169 -7.48 13.05 16.89
CA GLN A 169 -6.96 12.28 15.76
C GLN A 169 -6.39 10.92 16.18
N LEU A 170 -7.03 10.25 17.15
CA LEU A 170 -6.58 8.95 17.66
C LEU A 170 -6.43 7.90 16.54
N ALA A 171 -7.32 7.91 15.55
CA ALA A 171 -7.32 6.97 14.42
C ALA A 171 -6.19 7.20 13.40
N SER A 172 -5.42 8.28 13.49
CA SER A 172 -4.32 8.53 12.54
C SER A 172 -3.27 7.42 12.57
N ASN A 173 -2.79 7.00 11.40
CA ASN A 173 -1.66 6.07 11.29
C ASN A 173 -0.40 6.52 12.06
N TYR A 174 -0.24 7.82 12.34
CA TYR A 174 0.85 8.35 13.15
C TYR A 174 0.79 7.81 14.58
N THR A 175 -0.40 7.67 15.14
CA THR A 175 -0.60 7.19 16.50
C THR A 175 -0.10 5.77 16.67
N ALA A 176 -0.26 4.90 15.65
CA ALA A 176 0.29 3.55 15.66
C ALA A 176 1.81 3.56 15.85
N TRP A 177 2.52 4.36 15.05
CA TRP A 177 3.98 4.46 15.09
C TRP A 177 4.50 5.17 16.32
N LEU A 178 3.80 6.19 16.82
CA LEU A 178 4.17 6.86 18.06
C LEU A 178 4.03 5.92 19.27
N ASN A 179 2.95 5.13 19.32
CA ASN A 179 2.82 4.08 20.33
C ASN A 179 3.92 3.01 20.17
N ALA A 180 4.20 2.55 18.96
CA ALA A 180 5.28 1.58 18.71
C ALA A 180 6.66 2.13 19.14
N ALA A 181 6.95 3.39 18.86
CA ALA A 181 8.19 4.06 19.25
C ALA A 181 8.30 4.18 20.78
N GLY A 182 7.23 4.57 21.47
CA GLY A 182 7.18 4.62 22.93
C GLY A 182 7.43 3.25 23.56
N VAL A 183 6.76 2.20 23.06
CA VAL A 183 7.00 0.82 23.52
C VAL A 183 8.44 0.39 23.27
N ALA A 184 8.97 0.55 22.05
CA ALA A 184 10.31 0.10 21.70
C ALA A 184 11.40 0.85 22.48
N ALA A 185 11.26 2.17 22.65
CA ALA A 185 12.19 2.99 23.41
C ALA A 185 12.13 2.67 24.90
N GLY A 186 10.94 2.65 25.51
CA GLY A 186 10.75 2.35 26.92
C GLY A 186 11.20 0.93 27.30
N ARG A 187 10.83 -0.08 26.48
CA ARG A 187 11.32 -1.46 26.67
C ARG A 187 12.83 -1.57 26.46
N GLY A 188 13.38 -0.90 25.46
CA GLY A 188 14.82 -0.84 25.23
C GLY A 188 15.56 -0.24 26.42
N ALA A 189 15.02 0.83 27.01
CA ALA A 189 15.61 1.49 28.18
C ALA A 189 15.54 0.60 29.43
N ALA A 190 14.39 -0.04 29.68
CA ALA A 190 14.25 -1.00 30.77
C ALA A 190 15.21 -2.20 30.61
N ALA A 191 15.28 -2.77 29.40
CA ALA A 191 16.18 -3.88 29.09
C ALA A 191 17.67 -3.50 29.27
N ALA A 192 18.09 -2.32 28.80
CA ALA A 192 19.44 -1.81 29.00
C ALA A 192 19.78 -1.55 30.49
N ARG A 193 18.78 -1.27 31.33
CA ARG A 193 18.92 -1.17 32.80
C ARG A 193 18.87 -2.51 33.53
N GLY A 194 18.53 -3.61 32.83
CA GLY A 194 18.25 -4.90 33.46
C GLY A 194 16.99 -4.89 34.32
N GLN A 195 16.00 -4.07 33.95
CA GLN A 195 14.73 -3.87 34.66
C GLN A 195 13.57 -4.45 33.86
N GLU A 196 12.50 -4.84 34.57
CA GLU A 196 11.22 -5.10 33.93
C GLU A 196 10.61 -3.80 33.39
N TRP A 197 9.96 -3.88 32.24
CA TRP A 197 9.28 -2.73 31.64
C TRP A 197 7.87 -2.58 32.23
N ASP A 198 7.55 -1.38 32.70
CA ASP A 198 6.26 -1.04 33.36
C ASP A 198 5.37 -0.10 32.52
N GLY A 199 5.79 0.26 31.29
CA GLY A 199 5.07 1.18 30.40
C GLY A 199 3.83 0.61 29.69
N GLY A 200 3.42 -0.63 29.97
CA GLY A 200 2.29 -1.29 29.30
C GLY A 200 0.97 -0.51 29.40
N LYS A 201 0.70 0.09 30.56
CA LYS A 201 -0.50 0.91 30.78
C LYS A 201 -0.53 2.16 29.91
N GLU A 202 0.61 2.82 29.73
CA GLU A 202 0.71 4.08 28.97
C GLU A 202 0.61 3.85 27.46
N TRP A 203 1.32 2.82 26.98
CA TRP A 203 1.57 2.64 25.56
C TRP A 203 0.69 1.60 24.88
N LEU A 204 0.14 0.64 25.62
CA LEU A 204 -0.71 -0.43 25.08
C LEU A 204 -2.17 -0.26 25.53
N GLU A 205 -2.41 -0.22 26.84
CA GLU A 205 -3.76 -0.35 27.42
C GLU A 205 -4.52 0.97 27.58
N GLY A 206 -3.81 2.09 27.75
CA GLY A 206 -4.40 3.39 28.05
C GLY A 206 -5.30 3.94 26.95
N GLU A 207 -6.04 5.00 27.26
CA GLU A 207 -7.03 5.63 26.35
C GLU A 207 -6.43 6.14 25.03
N HIS A 208 -5.11 6.32 24.99
CA HIS A 208 -4.34 6.75 23.82
C HIS A 208 -3.32 5.70 23.35
N GLY A 209 -3.30 4.54 24.03
CA GLY A 209 -2.41 3.42 23.72
C GLY A 209 -2.80 2.68 22.46
N LEU A 210 -1.96 1.71 22.08
CA LEU A 210 -2.11 0.93 20.85
C LEU A 210 -3.49 0.28 20.72
N TYR A 211 -4.03 -0.29 21.80
CA TYR A 211 -5.31 -1.00 21.75
C TYR A 211 -6.49 -0.06 21.49
N ALA A 212 -6.46 1.15 22.08
CA ALA A 212 -7.48 2.16 21.81
C ALA A 212 -7.40 2.65 20.35
N HIS A 213 -6.19 2.87 19.83
CA HIS A 213 -5.97 3.24 18.43
C HIS A 213 -6.52 2.18 17.45
N LEU A 214 -6.16 0.91 17.62
CA LEU A 214 -6.59 -0.17 16.72
C LEU A 214 -8.12 -0.29 16.65
N ARG A 215 -8.82 -0.10 17.76
CA ARG A 215 -10.29 -0.14 17.82
C ARG A 215 -10.98 0.98 17.04
N VAL A 216 -10.32 2.13 16.85
CA VAL A 216 -10.90 3.29 16.15
C VAL A 216 -10.38 3.43 14.72
N ALA A 217 -9.19 2.90 14.44
CA ALA A 217 -8.55 3.01 13.13
C ALA A 217 -8.92 1.86 12.20
N VAL A 218 -9.42 0.73 12.71
CA VAL A 218 -9.73 -0.46 11.92
C VAL A 218 -11.24 -0.73 11.96
N ALA A 219 -11.83 -0.86 10.79
CA ALA A 219 -13.24 -1.20 10.61
C ALA A 219 -13.52 -2.67 10.94
N GLU A 220 -14.81 -3.01 11.11
CA GLU A 220 -15.25 -4.36 11.47
C GLU A 220 -14.87 -5.44 10.43
N ASP A 221 -14.67 -5.05 9.18
CA ASP A 221 -14.22 -5.93 8.10
C ASP A 221 -12.69 -6.06 8.00
N GLY A 222 -11.97 -5.53 8.99
CA GLY A 222 -10.53 -5.68 9.16
C GLY A 222 -9.69 -4.62 8.45
N TRP A 223 -10.28 -3.75 7.63
CA TRP A 223 -9.53 -2.68 6.96
C TRP A 223 -9.21 -1.52 7.89
N GLU A 224 -7.99 -1.04 7.80
CA GLU A 224 -7.63 0.30 8.27
C GLU A 224 -8.42 1.37 7.48
N TRP A 225 -8.89 2.40 8.17
CA TRP A 225 -9.91 3.33 7.66
C TRP A 225 -9.48 4.16 6.44
N GLU A 226 -8.18 4.31 6.18
CA GLU A 226 -7.65 5.04 5.03
C GLU A 226 -7.84 4.25 3.72
N GLY A 227 -8.16 2.94 3.78
CA GLY A 227 -8.44 2.11 2.62
C GLY A 227 -7.24 1.79 1.71
N SER A 228 -6.08 2.40 1.99
CA SER A 228 -4.83 2.16 1.28
C SER A 228 -4.17 0.85 1.71
N THR A 229 -3.71 0.05 0.73
CA THR A 229 -2.92 -1.16 1.01
C THR A 229 -1.65 -0.84 1.78
N TYR A 230 -0.98 0.27 1.45
CA TYR A 230 0.26 0.65 2.13
C TYR A 230 -0.03 1.05 3.57
N TYR A 231 -0.98 1.96 3.80
CA TYR A 231 -1.26 2.45 5.16
C TYR A 231 -1.90 1.38 6.06
N HIS A 232 -2.68 0.45 5.48
CA HIS A 232 -3.12 -0.76 6.16
C HIS A 232 -1.94 -1.56 6.71
N GLY A 233 -1.01 -1.93 5.83
CA GLY A 233 0.18 -2.68 6.23
C GLY A 233 1.11 -1.88 7.13
N PHE A 234 1.16 -0.56 6.97
CA PHE A 234 1.95 0.37 7.78
C PHE A 234 1.49 0.38 9.25
N VAL A 235 0.17 0.44 9.49
CA VAL A 235 -0.42 0.36 10.84
C VAL A 235 -0.27 -1.04 11.43
N LEU A 236 -0.55 -2.10 10.65
CA LEU A 236 -0.37 -3.48 11.10
C LEU A 236 1.08 -3.74 11.52
N ARG A 237 2.06 -3.30 10.71
CA ARG A 237 3.48 -3.46 11.04
C ARG A 237 3.84 -2.74 12.34
N ALA A 238 3.38 -1.50 12.54
CA ALA A 238 3.63 -0.77 13.78
C ALA A 238 3.08 -1.52 15.00
N ALA A 239 1.86 -2.07 14.90
CA ALA A 239 1.25 -2.85 15.98
C ALA A 239 2.04 -4.14 16.29
N LEU A 240 2.43 -4.90 15.26
CA LEU A 240 3.22 -6.12 15.42
C LEU A 240 4.60 -5.83 16.04
N LEU A 241 5.24 -4.73 15.63
CA LEU A 241 6.51 -4.27 16.19
C LEU A 241 6.34 -3.90 17.67
N ALA A 242 5.30 -3.15 18.04
CA ALA A 242 5.01 -2.75 19.41
C ALA A 242 4.73 -3.96 20.34
N LEU A 243 4.22 -5.06 19.79
CA LEU A 243 3.86 -6.25 20.56
C LEU A 243 5.02 -7.23 20.80
N ARG A 244 6.27 -6.89 20.42
CA ARG A 244 7.46 -7.73 20.70
C ARG A 244 7.46 -8.26 22.13
N GLY A 245 7.72 -9.53 22.35
CA GLY A 245 7.80 -10.19 23.65
C GLY A 245 6.47 -10.29 24.41
N THR A 246 5.35 -9.90 23.79
CA THR A 246 4.01 -10.08 24.38
C THR A 246 3.52 -11.49 24.09
N ASP A 247 2.90 -12.15 25.07
CA ASP A 247 2.17 -13.40 24.83
C ASP A 247 0.88 -13.07 24.06
N PRO A 248 0.63 -13.67 22.87
CA PRO A 248 -0.62 -13.46 22.14
C PRO A 248 -1.88 -13.71 22.98
N ALA A 249 -1.82 -14.62 23.96
CA ALA A 249 -2.93 -14.90 24.88
C ALA A 249 -3.19 -13.78 25.90
N ALA A 250 -2.24 -12.87 26.11
CA ALA A 250 -2.37 -11.71 27.00
C ALA A 250 -2.95 -10.48 26.28
N VAL A 251 -3.01 -10.49 24.94
CA VAL A 251 -3.62 -9.41 24.17
C VAL A 251 -5.15 -9.52 24.30
N PRO A 252 -5.89 -8.42 24.52
CA PRO A 252 -7.35 -8.45 24.58
C PRO A 252 -7.96 -9.12 23.34
N ALA A 253 -8.95 -9.98 23.54
CA ALA A 253 -9.51 -10.82 22.48
C ALA A 253 -10.09 -10.03 21.31
N ASP A 254 -10.66 -8.85 21.57
CA ASP A 254 -11.16 -7.94 20.56
C ASP A 254 -10.03 -7.33 19.71
N VAL A 255 -8.91 -6.96 20.34
CA VAL A 255 -7.71 -6.47 19.64
C VAL A 255 -7.07 -7.58 18.81
N VAL A 256 -7.03 -8.82 19.32
CA VAL A 256 -6.62 -10.00 18.54
C VAL A 256 -7.52 -10.15 17.30
N GLY A 257 -8.83 -9.97 17.45
CA GLY A 257 -9.78 -9.98 16.34
C GLY A 257 -9.45 -8.94 15.27
N VAL A 258 -9.11 -7.71 15.69
CA VAL A 258 -8.67 -6.64 14.79
C VAL A 258 -7.41 -7.03 14.02
N LEU A 259 -6.35 -7.48 14.69
CA LEU A 259 -5.09 -7.86 14.04
C LEU A 259 -5.25 -9.06 13.09
N ALA A 260 -6.11 -10.01 13.46
CA ALA A 260 -6.47 -11.12 12.59
C ALA A 260 -7.24 -10.66 11.34
N GLY A 261 -8.20 -9.74 11.49
CA GLY A 261 -8.94 -9.14 10.39
C GLY A 261 -8.04 -8.36 9.43
N MET A 262 -7.09 -7.59 9.95
CA MET A 262 -6.08 -6.91 9.11
C MET A 262 -5.24 -7.91 8.31
N THR A 263 -4.87 -9.03 8.93
CA THR A 263 -4.13 -10.10 8.24
C THR A 263 -4.97 -10.76 7.16
N ASP A 264 -6.28 -10.97 7.39
CA ASP A 264 -7.21 -11.47 6.38
C ASP A 264 -7.34 -10.53 5.19
N VAL A 265 -7.34 -9.22 5.42
CA VAL A 265 -7.38 -8.22 4.35
C VAL A 265 -6.18 -8.39 3.43
N LEU A 266 -4.94 -8.37 3.97
CA LEU A 266 -3.74 -8.54 3.16
C LEU A 266 -3.72 -9.90 2.44
N ALA A 267 -4.11 -10.98 3.13
CA ALA A 267 -4.23 -12.30 2.52
C ALA A 267 -5.26 -12.33 1.39
N THR A 268 -6.34 -11.56 1.51
CA THR A 268 -7.44 -11.50 0.53
C THR A 268 -7.15 -10.59 -0.65
N ILE A 269 -6.39 -9.52 -0.51
CA ILE A 269 -6.01 -8.70 -1.68
C ILE A 269 -4.77 -9.24 -2.38
N ALA A 270 -3.96 -10.06 -1.70
CA ALA A 270 -2.80 -10.68 -2.32
C ALA A 270 -3.20 -11.63 -3.47
N THR A 271 -2.50 -11.51 -4.59
CA THR A 271 -2.56 -12.50 -5.66
C THR A 271 -1.84 -13.78 -5.25
N PRO A 272 -2.12 -14.94 -5.87
CA PRO A 272 -1.40 -16.18 -5.60
C PRO A 272 0.12 -16.09 -5.84
N GLY A 273 0.57 -15.20 -6.73
CA GLY A 273 1.99 -14.91 -6.97
C GLY A 273 2.57 -13.80 -6.11
N GLY A 274 1.84 -13.31 -5.10
CA GLY A 274 2.35 -12.41 -4.07
C GLY A 274 2.29 -10.92 -4.38
N ILE A 275 1.55 -10.49 -5.41
CA ILE A 275 1.28 -9.06 -5.62
C ILE A 275 0.29 -8.58 -4.57
N LEU A 276 0.66 -7.52 -3.86
CA LEU A 276 -0.29 -6.69 -3.13
C LEU A 276 -0.70 -5.51 -4.03
N PRO A 277 -1.98 -5.38 -4.41
CA PRO A 277 -2.47 -4.22 -5.15
C PRO A 277 -2.13 -2.91 -4.44
N ALA A 278 -1.52 -1.95 -5.14
CA ALA A 278 -1.17 -0.63 -4.58
C ALA A 278 -2.39 0.31 -4.52
N LEU A 279 -3.46 -0.12 -3.85
CA LEU A 279 -4.72 0.63 -3.74
C LEU A 279 -4.47 1.95 -3.02
N HIS A 280 -4.96 3.05 -3.61
CA HIS A 280 -4.86 4.41 -3.08
C HIS A 280 -3.40 4.87 -2.88
N ASP A 281 -3.16 5.83 -1.99
CA ASP A 281 -1.80 6.31 -1.73
C ASP A 281 -0.91 5.18 -1.18
N GLY A 282 0.10 4.81 -1.96
CA GLY A 282 1.14 3.88 -1.55
C GLY A 282 2.19 3.74 -2.64
N PRO A 283 3.46 3.47 -2.29
CA PRO A 283 4.46 3.18 -3.30
C PRO A 283 4.06 1.94 -4.12
N TYR A 284 4.29 1.98 -5.43
CA TYR A 284 3.98 0.86 -6.31
C TYR A 284 5.02 -0.28 -6.17
N LEU A 285 6.29 -0.02 -6.51
CA LEU A 285 7.39 -0.98 -6.37
C LEU A 285 8.68 -0.25 -5.97
N ARG A 286 9.27 -0.61 -4.81
CA ARG A 286 10.57 -0.11 -4.36
C ARG A 286 11.21 -1.03 -3.33
N GLY A 287 12.55 -1.07 -3.28
CA GLY A 287 13.30 -1.91 -2.34
C GLY A 287 12.90 -1.74 -0.87
N PRO A 288 12.83 -0.51 -0.32
CA PRO A 288 12.43 -0.33 1.07
C PRO A 288 11.02 -0.84 1.40
N LEU A 289 10.08 -0.74 0.46
CA LEU A 289 8.73 -1.32 0.61
C LEU A 289 8.81 -2.86 0.72
N ALA A 290 9.62 -3.50 -0.10
CA ALA A 290 9.81 -4.94 -0.03
C ALA A 290 10.43 -5.38 1.32
N LEU A 291 11.40 -4.63 1.87
CA LEU A 291 11.95 -4.90 3.21
C LEU A 291 10.89 -4.75 4.32
N GLU A 292 10.01 -3.76 4.18
CA GLU A 292 8.87 -3.54 5.05
C GLU A 292 7.86 -4.69 4.99
N TRP A 293 7.58 -5.22 3.80
CA TRP A 293 6.72 -6.40 3.61
C TRP A 293 7.32 -7.67 4.19
N LEU A 294 8.62 -7.91 4.02
CA LEU A 294 9.27 -9.06 4.62
C LEU A 294 9.20 -9.06 6.14
N GLU A 295 9.43 -7.90 6.76
CA GLU A 295 9.27 -7.75 8.19
C GLU A 295 7.82 -7.98 8.63
N LEU A 296 6.85 -7.30 7.99
CA LEU A 296 5.44 -7.46 8.33
C LEU A 296 5.03 -8.94 8.24
N VAL A 297 5.33 -9.61 7.13
CA VAL A 297 4.96 -11.01 6.93
C VAL A 297 5.62 -11.91 7.97
N SER A 298 6.93 -11.75 8.23
CA SER A 298 7.62 -12.55 9.25
C SER A 298 6.99 -12.41 10.64
N LEU A 299 6.55 -11.20 11.00
CA LEU A 299 5.85 -10.96 12.27
C LEU A 299 4.42 -11.50 12.26
N ALA A 300 3.67 -11.28 11.17
CA ALA A 300 2.30 -11.77 11.04
C ALA A 300 2.25 -13.30 11.09
N GLN A 301 3.21 -14.01 10.49
CA GLN A 301 3.28 -15.47 10.58
C GLN A 301 3.53 -16.00 12.00
N GLN A 302 4.10 -15.18 12.89
CA GLN A 302 4.30 -15.55 14.28
C GLN A 302 3.10 -15.20 15.18
N LEU A 303 2.17 -14.34 14.72
CA LEU A 303 0.97 -13.98 15.47
C LEU A 303 -0.28 -14.68 14.92
N VAL A 304 -0.58 -14.51 13.64
CA VAL A 304 -1.79 -14.95 12.93
C VAL A 304 -1.39 -15.51 11.56
N PRO A 305 -0.93 -16.77 11.48
CA PRO A 305 -0.34 -17.31 10.26
C PRO A 305 -1.29 -17.32 9.06
N SER A 306 -0.81 -17.01 7.86
CA SER A 306 -1.58 -17.07 6.61
C SER A 306 -0.73 -17.52 5.43
N ALA A 307 -1.15 -18.59 4.74
CA ALA A 307 -0.39 -19.12 3.60
C ALA A 307 -0.29 -18.13 2.42
N ALA A 308 -1.26 -17.23 2.25
CA ALA A 308 -1.25 -16.24 1.17
C ALA A 308 -0.08 -15.24 1.32
N LEU A 309 0.29 -14.92 2.56
CA LEU A 309 1.37 -13.98 2.84
C LEU A 309 2.76 -14.55 2.54
N GLU A 310 2.92 -15.88 2.49
CA GLU A 310 4.19 -16.50 2.05
C GLU A 310 4.52 -16.12 0.60
N ALA A 311 3.52 -16.06 -0.28
CA ALA A 311 3.72 -15.62 -1.66
C ALA A 311 4.18 -14.16 -1.72
N VAL A 312 3.62 -13.29 -0.87
CA VAL A 312 4.04 -11.88 -0.74
C VAL A 312 5.51 -11.79 -0.32
N ALA A 313 5.93 -12.57 0.68
CA ALA A 313 7.33 -12.62 1.10
C ALA A 313 8.24 -13.17 -0.01
N GLY A 314 7.81 -14.21 -0.73
CA GLY A 314 8.54 -14.74 -1.89
C GLY A 314 8.76 -13.68 -2.98
N ARG A 315 7.71 -12.93 -3.31
CA ARG A 315 7.76 -11.83 -4.27
C ARG A 315 8.67 -10.70 -3.79
N ALA A 316 8.53 -10.25 -2.54
CA ALA A 316 9.35 -9.19 -1.97
C ALA A 316 10.85 -9.53 -1.98
N ARG A 317 11.24 -10.78 -1.69
CA ARG A 317 12.64 -11.23 -1.82
C ARG A 317 13.14 -11.19 -3.26
N ALA A 318 12.30 -11.60 -4.21
CA ALA A 318 12.66 -11.56 -5.64
C ALA A 318 12.87 -10.12 -6.14
N GLU A 319 12.04 -9.19 -5.69
CA GLU A 319 12.15 -7.76 -6.02
C GLU A 319 13.39 -7.11 -5.42
N LEU A 320 13.78 -7.53 -4.21
CA LEU A 320 14.99 -7.02 -3.54
C LEU A 320 16.28 -7.50 -4.20
N GLY A 321 16.34 -8.77 -4.60
CA GLY A 321 17.56 -9.39 -5.11
C GLY A 321 18.74 -9.18 -4.14
N ALA A 322 19.77 -8.45 -4.58
CA ALA A 322 20.95 -8.16 -3.76
C ALA A 322 20.70 -7.18 -2.60
N GLY A 323 19.54 -6.51 -2.57
CA GLY A 323 19.13 -5.61 -1.48
C GLY A 323 18.51 -6.33 -0.28
N ASP A 324 18.34 -7.65 -0.31
CA ASP A 324 17.85 -8.44 0.82
C ASP A 324 18.87 -8.44 1.97
N ASP A 325 18.51 -7.83 3.10
CA ASP A 325 19.35 -7.75 4.29
C ASP A 325 19.16 -8.93 5.26
N GLY A 326 18.14 -9.75 5.02
CA GLY A 326 17.86 -10.96 5.78
C GLY A 326 17.29 -10.76 7.17
N LEU A 327 16.92 -9.53 7.56
CA LEU A 327 16.46 -9.25 8.92
C LEU A 327 15.24 -10.08 9.30
N ASP A 328 14.28 -10.25 8.38
CA ASP A 328 13.02 -10.97 8.55
C ASP A 328 13.22 -12.41 9.07
N ARG A 329 14.29 -13.07 8.62
CA ARG A 329 14.65 -14.44 9.01
C ARG A 329 15.26 -14.54 10.41
N GLU A 330 15.72 -13.42 10.97
CA GLU A 330 16.31 -13.35 12.32
C GLU A 330 15.28 -12.97 13.39
N LEU A 331 14.02 -12.70 13.00
CA LEU A 331 12.95 -12.24 13.90
C LEU A 331 12.20 -13.39 14.61
N GLY A 332 12.73 -14.62 14.60
CA GLY A 332 12.09 -15.76 15.25
C GLY A 332 11.98 -15.57 16.78
N GLY A 333 10.85 -15.99 17.36
CA GLY A 333 10.59 -15.81 18.80
C GLY A 333 10.16 -14.38 19.15
N TRP A 334 9.57 -13.66 18.18
CA TRP A 334 9.13 -12.28 18.38
C TRP A 334 8.07 -12.15 19.46
N PHE A 335 7.21 -13.16 19.61
CA PHE A 335 6.17 -13.23 20.64
C PHE A 335 6.55 -14.27 21.71
N ALA A 336 6.14 -14.04 22.96
CA ALA A 336 6.49 -14.90 24.09
C ALA A 336 5.65 -16.19 24.19
N GLY A 337 4.59 -16.30 23.37
CA GLY A 337 3.68 -17.44 23.33
C GLY A 337 3.52 -17.99 21.90
N PRO A 338 2.75 -19.09 21.74
CA PRO A 338 2.50 -19.67 20.43
C PRO A 338 1.66 -18.75 19.55
N ALA A 339 1.81 -18.91 18.23
CA ALA A 339 0.94 -18.26 17.26
C ALA A 339 -0.53 -18.68 17.45
N LEU A 340 -1.45 -17.78 17.08
CA LEU A 340 -2.87 -18.06 17.01
C LEU A 340 -3.18 -19.02 15.83
N PRO A 341 -4.40 -19.59 15.76
CA PRO A 341 -4.77 -20.45 14.65
C PRO A 341 -4.56 -19.79 13.29
N ALA A 342 -4.04 -20.58 12.34
CA ALA A 342 -3.83 -20.13 10.98
C ALA A 342 -5.13 -19.66 10.33
N ARG A 343 -5.04 -18.57 9.57
CA ARG A 343 -6.15 -17.98 8.82
C ARG A 343 -6.54 -18.90 7.66
N PRO A 344 -7.86 -19.03 7.38
CA PRO A 344 -8.32 -19.78 6.22
C PRO A 344 -7.89 -19.07 4.92
N ALA A 345 -7.79 -19.85 3.83
CA ALA A 345 -7.61 -19.25 2.52
C ALA A 345 -8.83 -18.39 2.14
N PRO A 346 -8.64 -17.23 1.50
CA PRO A 346 -9.74 -16.41 1.02
C PRO A 346 -10.66 -17.16 0.05
N GLY A 347 -11.95 -16.83 0.08
CA GLY A 347 -12.93 -17.39 -0.83
C GLY A 347 -12.77 -16.88 -2.28
N ALA A 348 -13.58 -17.45 -3.18
CA ALA A 348 -13.64 -17.00 -4.57
C ALA A 348 -14.17 -15.57 -4.72
N LEU A 349 -15.04 -15.13 -3.80
CA LEU A 349 -15.50 -13.76 -3.67
C LEU A 349 -15.46 -13.36 -2.19
N THR A 350 -14.85 -12.22 -1.90
CA THR A 350 -14.87 -11.58 -0.57
C THR A 350 -15.26 -10.13 -0.73
N VAL A 351 -16.18 -9.64 0.10
CA VAL A 351 -16.66 -8.26 0.10
C VAL A 351 -16.36 -7.64 1.45
N PHE A 352 -15.58 -6.57 1.45
CA PHE A 352 -15.29 -5.71 2.59
C PHE A 352 -16.28 -4.55 2.56
N THR A 353 -17.41 -4.68 3.26
CA THR A 353 -18.52 -3.74 3.13
C THR A 353 -18.22 -2.37 3.71
N ALA A 354 -17.44 -2.27 4.80
CA ALA A 354 -17.13 -1.01 5.45
C ALA A 354 -16.06 -0.22 4.68
N ALA A 355 -14.98 -0.89 4.26
CA ALA A 355 -13.97 -0.28 3.40
C ALA A 355 -14.41 -0.11 1.95
N GLY A 356 -15.42 -0.89 1.53
CA GLY A 356 -16.00 -0.91 0.20
C GLY A 356 -15.06 -1.43 -0.88
N TYR A 357 -14.47 -2.59 -0.63
CA TYR A 357 -13.74 -3.37 -1.62
C TYR A 357 -14.42 -4.71 -1.87
N ALA A 358 -14.34 -5.22 -3.09
CA ALA A 358 -14.65 -6.60 -3.38
C ALA A 358 -13.53 -7.26 -4.17
N VAL A 359 -13.13 -8.46 -3.76
CA VAL A 359 -12.13 -9.27 -4.43
C VAL A 359 -12.79 -10.52 -5.00
N LEU A 360 -12.74 -10.67 -6.32
CA LEU A 360 -13.30 -11.79 -7.06
C LEU A 360 -12.19 -12.54 -7.81
N ARG A 361 -12.12 -13.86 -7.62
CA ARG A 361 -11.14 -14.75 -8.25
C ARG A 361 -11.83 -15.73 -9.18
N VAL A 362 -11.46 -15.72 -10.46
CA VAL A 362 -12.02 -16.64 -11.45
C VAL A 362 -10.97 -16.98 -12.50
N ALA A 363 -10.68 -18.28 -12.66
CA ALA A 363 -9.87 -18.80 -13.76
C ALA A 363 -8.55 -18.05 -14.05
N GLY A 364 -7.76 -17.80 -13.00
CA GLY A 364 -6.48 -17.08 -13.09
C GLY A 364 -6.61 -15.55 -13.17
N ILE A 365 -7.82 -15.00 -13.00
CA ILE A 365 -8.08 -13.56 -12.88
C ILE A 365 -8.37 -13.26 -11.42
N HIS A 366 -7.63 -12.31 -10.86
CA HIS A 366 -7.86 -11.69 -9.57
C HIS A 366 -8.35 -10.25 -9.82
N ALA A 367 -9.62 -10.01 -9.54
CA ALA A 367 -10.30 -8.74 -9.78
C ALA A 367 -10.61 -8.02 -8.46
N VAL A 368 -10.28 -6.73 -8.38
CA VAL A 368 -10.58 -5.88 -7.23
C VAL A 368 -11.47 -4.73 -7.68
N LEU A 369 -12.64 -4.59 -7.04
CA LEU A 369 -13.57 -3.49 -7.24
C LEU A 369 -13.49 -2.52 -6.04
N ASP A 370 -13.15 -1.25 -6.29
CA ASP A 370 -13.26 -0.17 -5.30
C ASP A 370 -14.62 0.52 -5.44
N PHE A 371 -15.42 0.49 -4.39
CA PHE A 371 -16.69 1.22 -4.32
C PHE A 371 -16.87 2.01 -3.02
N GLY A 372 -15.92 1.95 -2.09
CA GLY A 372 -16.11 2.39 -0.72
C GLY A 372 -15.96 3.88 -0.45
N PRO A 373 -15.72 4.25 0.81
CA PRO A 373 -15.35 5.61 1.19
C PRO A 373 -14.11 6.11 0.44
N HIS A 374 -13.92 7.43 0.42
CA HIS A 374 -12.80 8.02 -0.32
C HIS A 374 -11.43 7.58 0.22
N GLY A 375 -11.24 7.49 1.54
CA GLY A 375 -9.93 7.19 2.16
C GLY A 375 -9.20 8.42 2.73
N GLY A 376 -9.93 9.53 2.94
CA GLY A 376 -9.34 10.77 3.46
C GLY A 376 -8.29 11.36 2.52
N SER A 377 -7.20 11.91 3.08
CA SER A 377 -6.13 12.53 2.27
C SER A 377 -5.30 11.57 1.44
N HIS A 378 -5.43 10.27 1.68
CA HIS A 378 -4.74 9.19 0.98
C HIS A 378 -5.65 8.51 -0.05
N GLY A 379 -6.92 8.90 -0.09
CA GLY A 379 -7.92 8.41 -1.02
C GLY A 379 -7.72 8.87 -2.45
N HIS A 380 -8.06 8.02 -3.41
CA HIS A 380 -8.09 8.37 -4.83
C HIS A 380 -9.52 8.68 -5.31
N ARG A 381 -9.64 9.40 -6.43
CA ARG A 381 -10.92 9.74 -7.08
C ARG A 381 -11.33 8.65 -8.07
N ASP A 382 -11.52 7.44 -7.58
CA ASP A 382 -11.47 6.21 -8.39
C ASP A 382 -12.67 5.29 -8.19
N LYS A 383 -13.82 5.80 -7.73
CA LYS A 383 -14.96 4.95 -7.37
C LYS A 383 -15.52 4.20 -8.58
N LEU A 384 -15.84 2.94 -8.32
CA LEU A 384 -16.14 1.88 -9.26
C LEU A 384 -14.98 1.51 -10.19
N SER A 385 -13.71 1.72 -9.80
CA SER A 385 -12.57 1.18 -10.53
C SER A 385 -12.51 -0.34 -10.44
N LEU A 386 -12.12 -0.99 -11.54
CA LEU A 386 -11.90 -2.44 -11.59
C LEU A 386 -10.44 -2.71 -11.92
N TYR A 387 -9.71 -3.20 -10.93
CA TYR A 387 -8.32 -3.60 -11.08
C TYR A 387 -8.24 -5.09 -11.41
N LEU A 388 -7.34 -5.45 -12.33
CA LEU A 388 -7.19 -6.81 -12.84
C LEU A 388 -5.74 -7.28 -12.74
N TYR A 389 -5.56 -8.43 -12.09
CA TYR A 389 -4.28 -9.08 -11.86
C TYR A 389 -4.36 -10.56 -12.24
N GLY A 390 -3.24 -11.12 -12.68
CA GLY A 390 -2.96 -12.55 -12.69
C GLY A 390 -2.33 -12.98 -11.37
N ASP A 391 -1.63 -14.11 -11.36
CA ASP A 391 -0.84 -14.52 -10.21
C ASP A 391 0.38 -13.62 -10.07
N THR A 392 1.13 -13.37 -11.16
CA THR A 392 2.34 -12.53 -11.16
C THR A 392 2.30 -11.32 -12.08
N THR A 393 1.24 -11.15 -12.88
CA THR A 393 1.06 -10.00 -13.79
C THR A 393 0.01 -9.00 -13.30
N ALA A 394 0.37 -7.71 -13.28
CA ALA A 394 -0.55 -6.61 -13.00
C ALA A 394 -1.10 -5.99 -14.31
N TRP A 395 -2.12 -6.61 -14.92
CA TRP A 395 -2.63 -6.17 -16.24
C TRP A 395 -3.23 -4.77 -16.20
N GLN A 396 -4.10 -4.50 -15.23
CA GLN A 396 -4.78 -3.21 -15.04
C GLN A 396 -4.76 -2.86 -13.54
N PRO A 397 -3.62 -2.40 -13.01
CA PRO A 397 -3.48 -2.15 -11.59
C PRO A 397 -3.99 -0.77 -11.18
N ASP A 398 -4.22 -0.59 -9.88
CA ASP A 398 -4.14 0.75 -9.28
C ASP A 398 -2.70 1.25 -9.51
N PRO A 399 -2.52 2.49 -10.01
CA PRO A 399 -1.18 2.99 -10.30
C PRO A 399 -0.31 3.23 -9.05
N GLY A 400 -0.88 3.24 -7.84
CA GLY A 400 -0.21 3.67 -6.62
C GLY A 400 0.14 5.17 -6.69
N GLN A 401 1.17 5.56 -5.93
CA GLN A 401 1.51 6.97 -5.73
C GLN A 401 3.01 7.23 -5.76
N VAL A 402 3.39 8.36 -6.36
CA VAL A 402 4.78 8.84 -6.40
C VAL A 402 5.18 9.54 -5.10
N PRO A 403 6.49 9.72 -4.81
CA PRO A 403 6.88 10.58 -3.70
C PRO A 403 6.26 11.98 -3.83
N TYR A 404 5.62 12.44 -2.75
CA TYR A 404 4.71 13.60 -2.78
C TYR A 404 5.31 14.94 -3.23
N ALA A 405 6.64 15.08 -3.29
CA ALA A 405 7.24 16.32 -3.77
C ALA A 405 7.07 16.52 -5.29
N HIS A 406 6.69 15.48 -6.04
CA HIS A 406 6.36 15.63 -7.46
C HIS A 406 4.87 15.94 -7.65
N ALA A 407 4.49 17.20 -7.43
CA ALA A 407 3.09 17.64 -7.39
C ALA A 407 2.25 17.19 -8.61
N GLU A 408 2.76 17.33 -9.84
CA GLU A 408 1.97 17.03 -11.05
C GLU A 408 1.60 15.54 -11.17
N PHE A 409 2.56 14.64 -10.93
CA PHE A 409 2.28 13.20 -10.90
C PHE A 409 1.45 12.81 -9.70
N ARG A 410 1.65 13.45 -8.54
CA ARG A 410 0.80 13.21 -7.37
C ARG A 410 -0.67 13.51 -7.67
N ASP A 411 -0.94 14.66 -8.27
CA ASP A 411 -2.29 15.06 -8.67
C ASP A 411 -2.86 14.11 -9.74
N LEU A 412 -2.04 13.69 -10.71
CA LEU A 412 -2.46 12.73 -11.72
C LEU A 412 -2.81 11.37 -11.12
N TYR A 413 -1.96 10.82 -10.25
CA TYR A 413 -2.17 9.48 -9.70
C TYR A 413 -3.34 9.42 -8.73
N ALA A 414 -3.71 10.52 -8.07
CA ALA A 414 -4.94 10.61 -7.28
C ALA A 414 -6.22 10.89 -8.11
N SER A 415 -6.08 11.18 -9.41
CA SER A 415 -7.18 11.56 -10.31
C SER A 415 -7.95 10.36 -10.87
N THR A 416 -9.22 10.53 -11.20
CA THR A 416 -10.00 9.55 -11.97
C THR A 416 -9.34 9.22 -13.30
N GLN A 417 -8.68 10.19 -13.94
CA GLN A 417 -7.99 9.97 -15.21
C GLN A 417 -6.91 8.86 -15.15
N ALA A 418 -6.31 8.60 -14.00
CA ALA A 418 -5.30 7.56 -13.84
C ALA A 418 -5.87 6.15 -13.60
N HIS A 419 -7.17 6.02 -13.32
CA HIS A 419 -7.80 4.77 -12.89
C HIS A 419 -8.71 4.14 -13.95
N PRO A 420 -8.94 2.81 -13.90
CA PRO A 420 -9.89 2.10 -14.76
C PRO A 420 -11.35 2.32 -14.30
N ALA A 421 -11.70 3.59 -14.13
CA ALA A 421 -12.99 4.09 -13.66
C ALA A 421 -13.83 4.64 -14.83
N PHE A 422 -14.99 5.20 -14.50
CA PHE A 422 -15.79 5.98 -15.43
C PHE A 422 -15.58 7.48 -15.21
N ARG A 423 -15.71 8.25 -16.30
CA ARG A 423 -15.66 9.72 -16.29
C ARG A 423 -16.84 10.34 -17.00
N VAL A 424 -17.20 11.54 -16.58
CA VAL A 424 -18.26 12.34 -17.18
C VAL A 424 -17.71 13.71 -17.54
N ASP A 425 -17.95 14.15 -18.77
CA ASP A 425 -17.54 15.44 -19.34
C ASP A 425 -16.05 15.76 -19.23
N GLY A 426 -15.21 14.72 -19.10
CA GLY A 426 -13.78 14.87 -18.90
C GLY A 426 -13.42 15.50 -17.55
N ALA A 427 -14.32 15.46 -16.57
CA ALA A 427 -14.06 15.88 -15.20
C ALA A 427 -13.48 14.74 -14.35
N GLU A 428 -12.95 15.10 -13.18
CA GLU A 428 -12.61 14.16 -12.11
C GLU A 428 -13.85 13.92 -11.24
N GLN A 429 -13.95 12.72 -10.67
CA GLN A 429 -14.98 12.42 -9.67
C GLN A 429 -14.81 13.34 -8.45
N ALA A 430 -15.91 13.74 -7.83
CA ALA A 430 -15.86 14.28 -6.48
C ALA A 430 -15.29 13.24 -5.50
N GLU A 431 -14.77 13.69 -4.37
CA GLU A 431 -14.53 12.81 -3.23
C GLU A 431 -15.87 12.23 -2.79
N CYS A 432 -16.05 10.93 -2.99
CA CYS A 432 -17.35 10.29 -2.87
C CYS A 432 -17.26 8.91 -2.23
N THR A 433 -18.43 8.37 -1.90
CA THR A 433 -18.60 7.03 -1.33
C THR A 433 -19.64 6.33 -2.17
N GLY A 434 -19.31 5.15 -2.68
CA GLY A 434 -20.28 4.27 -3.32
C GLY A 434 -21.01 3.39 -2.29
N ALA A 435 -21.91 2.57 -2.80
CA ALA A 435 -22.72 1.66 -2.00
C ALA A 435 -22.78 0.28 -2.63
N LEU A 436 -22.73 -0.75 -1.80
CA LEU A 436 -23.01 -2.12 -2.22
C LEU A 436 -24.51 -2.27 -2.47
N LEU A 437 -24.89 -2.68 -3.68
CA LEU A 437 -26.27 -3.01 -4.03
C LEU A 437 -26.60 -4.47 -3.76
N GLY A 438 -25.64 -5.36 -3.99
CA GLY A 438 -25.83 -6.78 -3.76
C GLY A 438 -24.60 -7.60 -4.08
N SER A 439 -24.53 -8.78 -3.49
CA SER A 439 -23.51 -9.78 -3.79
C SER A 439 -24.05 -11.19 -3.57
N ASP A 440 -23.56 -12.14 -4.36
CA ASP A 440 -23.77 -13.57 -4.16
C ASP A 440 -22.41 -14.29 -4.16
N SER A 441 -22.36 -15.62 -4.38
CA SER A 441 -21.10 -16.37 -4.40
C SER A 441 -20.22 -16.14 -5.63
N ARG A 442 -20.76 -15.49 -6.67
CA ARG A 442 -20.14 -15.29 -7.98
C ARG A 442 -20.27 -13.86 -8.52
N SER A 443 -21.04 -12.98 -7.87
CA SER A 443 -21.24 -11.63 -8.35
C SER A 443 -21.27 -10.59 -7.25
N VAL A 444 -20.87 -9.37 -7.61
CA VAL A 444 -21.02 -8.19 -6.75
C VAL A 444 -21.41 -6.99 -7.62
N THR A 445 -22.36 -6.20 -7.13
CA THR A 445 -22.89 -5.00 -7.76
C THR A 445 -22.76 -3.84 -6.79
N ALA A 446 -22.12 -2.75 -7.24
CA ALA A 446 -21.99 -1.52 -6.47
C ALA A 446 -22.39 -0.30 -7.29
N GLU A 447 -22.77 0.78 -6.62
CA GLU A 447 -23.16 2.04 -7.26
C GLU A 447 -22.44 3.25 -6.67
N VAL A 448 -22.42 4.34 -7.43
CA VAL A 448 -22.11 5.68 -6.95
C VAL A 448 -23.04 6.70 -7.60
N THR A 449 -23.55 7.63 -6.81
CA THR A 449 -24.51 8.68 -7.24
C THR A 449 -23.99 10.10 -6.97
N THR A 450 -22.85 10.22 -6.30
CA THR A 450 -22.27 11.49 -5.84
C THR A 450 -20.94 11.83 -6.52
N ALA A 451 -20.43 10.95 -7.40
CA ALA A 451 -19.21 11.17 -8.15
C ALA A 451 -19.33 12.37 -9.13
N TYR A 452 -20.50 12.53 -9.74
CA TYR A 452 -20.82 13.67 -10.62
C TYR A 452 -22.29 14.07 -10.39
N GLU A 453 -22.58 15.38 -10.45
CA GLU A 453 -23.94 15.89 -10.26
C GLU A 453 -24.92 15.31 -11.30
N GLY A 454 -26.04 14.76 -10.83
CA GLY A 454 -27.09 14.23 -11.69
C GLY A 454 -26.74 12.93 -12.42
N VAL A 455 -25.65 12.25 -12.01
CA VAL A 455 -25.18 11.00 -12.62
C VAL A 455 -25.24 9.85 -11.61
N ARG A 456 -25.80 8.72 -12.03
CA ARG A 456 -25.71 7.44 -11.34
C ARG A 456 -24.89 6.47 -12.16
N ALA A 457 -23.89 5.84 -11.54
CA ALA A 457 -23.14 4.74 -12.12
C ALA A 457 -23.32 3.48 -11.29
N VAL A 458 -23.47 2.33 -11.95
CA VAL A 458 -23.58 1.01 -11.36
C VAL A 458 -22.57 0.10 -12.06
N ARG A 459 -21.73 -0.58 -11.29
CA ARG A 459 -20.80 -1.58 -11.81
C ARG A 459 -21.08 -2.94 -11.19
N ARG A 460 -21.28 -3.94 -12.05
CA ARG A 460 -21.48 -5.34 -11.68
C ARG A 460 -20.35 -6.18 -12.26
N ILE A 461 -19.69 -6.96 -11.41
CA ILE A 461 -18.72 -7.98 -11.83
C ILE A 461 -19.27 -9.37 -11.53
N VAL A 462 -19.07 -10.31 -12.46
CA VAL A 462 -19.59 -11.68 -12.36
C VAL A 462 -18.52 -12.68 -12.79
N ALA A 463 -18.30 -13.72 -11.97
CA ALA A 463 -17.53 -14.90 -12.32
C ALA A 463 -18.35 -15.79 -13.29
N GLY A 464 -17.91 -15.85 -14.55
CA GLY A 464 -18.36 -16.84 -15.53
C GLY A 464 -17.56 -18.14 -15.43
N GLU A 465 -17.93 -19.12 -16.25
CA GLU A 465 -17.16 -20.36 -16.38
C GLU A 465 -15.92 -20.13 -17.24
N GLY A 466 -14.79 -19.82 -16.58
CA GLY A 466 -13.51 -19.61 -17.26
C GLY A 466 -13.20 -18.16 -17.66
N PHE A 467 -14.04 -17.20 -17.27
CA PHE A 467 -13.87 -15.78 -17.60
C PHE A 467 -14.56 -14.87 -16.56
N LEU A 468 -14.18 -13.61 -16.55
CA LEU A 468 -14.80 -12.53 -15.77
C LEU A 468 -15.69 -11.68 -16.68
N VAL A 469 -16.88 -11.31 -16.19
CA VAL A 469 -17.77 -10.33 -16.82
C VAL A 469 -17.76 -9.04 -16.01
N ASP A 470 -17.67 -7.91 -16.69
CA ASP A 470 -17.75 -6.56 -16.14
C ASP A 470 -18.82 -5.76 -16.88
N LEU A 471 -19.80 -5.24 -16.14
CA LEU A 471 -20.92 -4.45 -16.65
C LEU A 471 -20.95 -3.12 -15.91
N LEU A 472 -20.71 -2.03 -16.64
CA LEU A 472 -20.77 -0.67 -16.11
C LEU A 472 -21.91 0.10 -16.80
N THR A 473 -22.94 0.43 -16.04
CA THR A 473 -24.07 1.25 -16.51
C THR A 473 -23.97 2.64 -15.90
N VAL A 474 -23.98 3.66 -16.75
CA VAL A 474 -24.01 5.07 -16.34
C VAL A 474 -25.27 5.71 -16.88
N THR A 475 -26.01 6.42 -16.04
CA THR A 475 -27.25 7.13 -16.37
C THR A 475 -27.19 8.56 -15.86
N ALA A 476 -27.63 9.51 -16.67
CA ALA A 476 -27.73 10.93 -16.39
C ALA A 476 -29.12 11.45 -16.79
N GLY A 477 -29.53 12.61 -16.26
CA GLY A 477 -30.82 13.24 -16.61
C GLY A 477 -30.87 13.86 -18.01
N GLU A 478 -29.71 14.02 -18.66
CA GLU A 478 -29.55 14.58 -20.00
C GLU A 478 -28.35 13.93 -20.69
N ALA A 479 -28.15 14.19 -21.98
CA ALA A 479 -27.00 13.65 -22.69
C ALA A 479 -25.68 14.25 -22.17
N ARG A 480 -24.75 13.41 -21.72
CA ARG A 480 -23.42 13.77 -21.22
C ARG A 480 -22.34 13.01 -21.96
N ARG A 481 -21.09 13.51 -21.92
CA ARG A 481 -19.95 12.77 -22.44
C ARG A 481 -19.51 11.74 -21.39
N ILE A 482 -19.92 10.49 -21.56
CA ILE A 482 -19.62 9.40 -20.63
C ILE A 482 -18.48 8.55 -21.19
N THR A 483 -17.45 8.32 -20.38
CA THR A 483 -16.25 7.57 -20.75
C THR A 483 -16.01 6.41 -19.79
N ALA A 484 -15.82 5.19 -20.31
CA ALA A 484 -15.24 4.07 -19.56
C ALA A 484 -13.76 3.91 -19.94
N GLN A 485 -12.91 3.63 -18.95
CA GLN A 485 -11.46 3.72 -19.09
C GLN A 485 -10.78 2.37 -18.90
N LEU A 486 -9.79 2.07 -19.75
CA LEU A 486 -8.80 1.01 -19.52
C LEU A 486 -7.45 1.66 -19.19
N ARG A 487 -6.80 1.19 -18.13
CA ARG A 487 -5.51 1.73 -17.63
C ARG A 487 -4.49 0.61 -17.45
N PRO A 488 -3.79 0.21 -18.52
CA PRO A 488 -2.87 -0.92 -18.43
C PRO A 488 -1.60 -0.66 -17.67
N GLY A 489 -1.27 -1.62 -16.79
CA GLY A 489 0.05 -1.76 -16.18
C GLY A 489 1.04 -2.47 -17.11
N THR A 490 0.56 -3.10 -18.19
CA THR A 490 1.37 -3.84 -19.16
C THR A 490 1.18 -3.37 -20.60
N ALA A 491 1.89 -3.99 -21.54
CA ALA A 491 1.67 -3.74 -22.96
C ALA A 491 0.27 -4.23 -23.38
N LEU A 492 -0.40 -3.46 -24.23
CA LEU A 492 -1.77 -3.70 -24.66
C LEU A 492 -1.88 -3.58 -26.18
N ASP A 493 -2.38 -4.62 -26.82
CA ASP A 493 -2.88 -4.55 -28.19
C ASP A 493 -4.39 -4.32 -28.21
N VAL A 494 -4.83 -3.47 -29.13
CA VAL A 494 -6.25 -3.14 -29.34
C VAL A 494 -6.62 -3.44 -30.80
N GLN A 495 -7.61 -4.29 -31.01
CA GLN A 495 -8.06 -4.71 -32.33
C GLN A 495 -9.53 -4.29 -32.53
N LEU A 496 -9.73 -3.44 -33.54
CA LEU A 496 -11.06 -3.04 -34.00
C LEU A 496 -11.58 -4.05 -35.02
N GLN A 497 -12.72 -4.65 -34.74
CA GLN A 497 -13.40 -5.52 -35.69
C GLN A 497 -14.34 -4.70 -36.59
N ALA A 498 -14.53 -5.12 -37.84
CA ALA A 498 -15.46 -4.45 -38.76
C ALA A 498 -16.91 -4.49 -38.25
N THR A 499 -17.25 -5.58 -37.55
CA THR A 499 -18.49 -5.77 -36.78
C THR A 499 -18.14 -6.55 -35.52
N GLY A 500 -18.82 -6.28 -34.41
CA GLY A 500 -18.59 -6.98 -33.14
C GLY A 500 -17.77 -6.18 -32.11
N PRO A 501 -17.33 -6.84 -31.03
CA PRO A 501 -16.65 -6.18 -29.92
C PRO A 501 -15.23 -5.73 -30.30
N VAL A 502 -14.74 -4.71 -29.58
CA VAL A 502 -13.30 -4.38 -29.59
C VAL A 502 -12.57 -5.47 -28.82
N ARG A 503 -11.46 -5.97 -29.37
CA ARG A 503 -10.64 -6.99 -28.70
C ARG A 503 -9.38 -6.37 -28.14
N THR A 504 -8.96 -6.84 -26.98
CA THR A 504 -7.67 -6.47 -26.37
C THR A 504 -6.87 -7.68 -25.99
N THR A 505 -5.55 -7.58 -26.07
CA THR A 505 -4.61 -8.56 -25.51
C THR A 505 -3.64 -7.84 -24.60
N TRP A 506 -3.58 -8.28 -23.35
CA TRP A 506 -2.70 -7.74 -22.32
C TRP A 506 -1.57 -8.72 -22.09
N TYR A 507 -0.34 -8.24 -22.19
CA TYR A 507 0.85 -9.08 -22.11
C TYR A 507 1.45 -9.08 -20.71
N GLY A 508 2.19 -10.12 -20.36
CA GLY A 508 2.87 -10.32 -19.08
C GLY A 508 3.42 -11.73 -18.97
N ASP A 509 3.73 -12.17 -17.76
CA ASP A 509 3.98 -13.60 -17.50
C ASP A 509 2.73 -14.43 -17.81
N GLU A 510 1.57 -13.83 -17.58
CA GLU A 510 0.26 -14.33 -17.98
C GLU A 510 -0.38 -13.37 -19.00
N THR A 511 -1.08 -13.95 -19.99
CA THR A 511 -1.81 -13.18 -21.01
C THR A 511 -3.28 -13.07 -20.64
N LEU A 512 -3.86 -11.88 -20.77
CA LEU A 512 -5.30 -11.65 -20.65
C LEU A 512 -5.88 -11.25 -22.01
N HIS A 513 -7.04 -11.80 -22.34
CA HIS A 513 -7.84 -11.37 -23.49
C HIS A 513 -9.09 -10.64 -23.02
N GLY A 514 -9.42 -9.54 -23.68
CA GLY A 514 -10.60 -8.73 -23.40
C GLY A 514 -11.50 -8.57 -24.63
N TRP A 515 -12.81 -8.59 -24.43
CA TRP A 515 -13.83 -8.28 -25.43
C TRP A 515 -14.74 -7.19 -24.90
N HIS A 516 -14.80 -6.05 -25.58
CA HIS A 516 -15.50 -4.85 -25.13
C HIS A 516 -16.62 -4.47 -26.08
N THR A 517 -17.82 -4.33 -25.56
CA THR A 517 -19.03 -3.90 -26.29
C THR A 517 -19.82 -2.91 -25.45
N HIS A 518 -20.86 -2.32 -26.04
CA HIS A 518 -21.65 -1.28 -25.40
C HIS A 518 -23.07 -1.24 -25.96
N ARG A 519 -23.98 -0.65 -25.17
CA ARG A 519 -25.32 -0.27 -25.60
C ARG A 519 -25.56 1.18 -25.17
N ALA A 520 -25.43 2.09 -26.12
CA ALA A 520 -25.53 3.54 -25.90
C ALA A 520 -26.54 4.22 -26.84
N GLY A 521 -27.18 3.47 -27.76
CA GLY A 521 -27.96 4.05 -28.87
C GLY A 521 -27.11 4.77 -29.94
N VAL A 522 -25.86 5.10 -29.63
CA VAL A 522 -24.87 5.72 -30.52
C VAL A 522 -23.61 4.84 -30.61
N PRO A 523 -22.87 4.88 -31.73
CA PRO A 523 -21.60 4.14 -31.84
C PRO A 523 -20.54 4.70 -30.88
N VAL A 524 -19.99 3.85 -30.02
CA VAL A 524 -18.80 4.14 -29.21
C VAL A 524 -17.56 3.61 -29.91
N ARG A 525 -16.57 4.49 -30.12
CA ARG A 525 -15.26 4.11 -30.66
C ARG A 525 -14.21 4.21 -29.56
N PRO A 526 -13.31 3.21 -29.42
CA PRO A 526 -12.18 3.34 -28.52
C PRO A 526 -11.21 4.38 -29.05
N VAL A 527 -10.66 5.18 -28.16
CA VAL A 527 -9.55 6.08 -28.44
C VAL A 527 -8.35 5.61 -27.63
N SER A 528 -7.26 5.25 -28.33
CA SER A 528 -6.01 4.85 -27.71
C SER A 528 -5.04 6.03 -27.67
N THR A 529 -4.47 6.31 -26.50
CA THR A 529 -3.50 7.38 -26.29
C THR A 529 -2.33 6.89 -25.43
N PRO A 530 -1.10 7.38 -25.66
CA PRO A 530 -0.01 7.14 -24.72
C PRO A 530 -0.32 7.81 -23.37
N GLY A 531 0.01 7.15 -22.27
CA GLY A 531 -0.03 7.72 -20.92
C GLY A 531 1.07 7.14 -20.04
N PRO A 532 1.28 7.71 -18.84
CA PRO A 532 2.29 7.21 -17.92
C PRO A 532 1.93 5.84 -17.36
N GLY A 533 2.97 5.09 -16.98
CA GLY A 533 2.88 3.82 -16.28
C GLY A 533 2.49 4.00 -14.81
N PRO A 534 2.55 2.92 -14.00
CA PRO A 534 2.37 3.01 -12.56
C PRO A 534 3.45 3.88 -11.90
N ALA A 535 3.25 4.22 -10.62
CA ALA A 535 4.07 5.20 -9.91
C ALA A 535 5.53 4.78 -9.68
N ASP A 536 5.91 3.52 -9.92
CA ASP A 536 7.32 3.10 -9.95
C ASP A 536 8.08 3.75 -11.10
N ASP A 537 7.40 3.98 -12.22
CA ASP A 537 7.98 4.51 -13.44
C ASP A 537 6.95 5.28 -14.29
N PRO A 538 6.71 6.56 -13.97
CA PRO A 538 5.78 7.40 -14.73
C PRO A 538 6.22 7.61 -16.20
N GLN A 539 7.49 7.38 -16.52
CA GLN A 539 8.01 7.52 -17.88
C GLN A 539 7.77 6.28 -18.74
N ARG A 540 7.37 5.16 -18.14
CA ARG A 540 7.00 3.94 -18.86
C ARG A 540 5.69 4.16 -19.61
N VAL A 541 5.77 4.40 -20.92
CA VAL A 541 4.58 4.62 -21.74
C VAL A 541 3.67 3.39 -21.76
N ARG A 542 2.40 3.61 -21.42
CA ARG A 542 1.31 2.63 -21.49
C ARG A 542 0.20 3.11 -22.41
N THR A 543 -0.44 2.18 -23.10
CA THR A 543 -1.57 2.47 -23.99
C THR A 543 -2.84 2.64 -23.16
N ARG A 544 -3.28 3.86 -22.90
CA ARG A 544 -4.58 4.13 -22.30
C ARG A 544 -5.66 4.02 -23.36
N VAL A 545 -6.82 3.48 -23.01
CA VAL A 545 -7.97 3.35 -23.93
C VAL A 545 -9.20 3.93 -23.27
N ASP A 546 -9.90 4.81 -23.98
CA ASP A 546 -11.13 5.43 -23.53
C ASP A 546 -12.28 5.08 -24.49
N PHE A 547 -13.37 4.54 -23.94
CA PHE A 547 -14.62 4.27 -24.65
C PHE A 547 -15.62 5.36 -24.33
N THR A 548 -15.87 6.28 -25.26
CA THR A 548 -16.69 7.48 -25.00
C THR A 548 -17.98 7.51 -25.82
N ALA A 549 -19.10 7.81 -25.16
CA ALA A 549 -20.39 8.07 -25.78
C ALA A 549 -20.93 9.44 -25.33
N VAL A 550 -21.69 10.12 -26.20
CA VAL A 550 -22.50 11.28 -25.79
C VAL A 550 -23.95 10.83 -25.75
N THR A 551 -24.46 10.59 -24.54
CA THR A 551 -25.78 9.96 -24.31
C THR A 551 -26.22 10.20 -22.86
N ASP A 552 -27.50 10.02 -22.57
CA ASP A 552 -28.04 10.05 -21.21
C ASP A 552 -27.88 8.70 -20.49
N ARG A 553 -27.77 7.61 -21.25
CA ARG A 553 -27.54 6.27 -20.70
C ARG A 553 -26.63 5.43 -21.59
N VAL A 554 -25.68 4.75 -20.96
CA VAL A 554 -24.82 3.75 -21.61
C VAL A 554 -24.53 2.60 -20.65
N THR A 555 -24.56 1.38 -21.18
CA THR A 555 -23.96 0.20 -20.54
C THR A 555 -22.73 -0.21 -21.35
N PHE A 556 -21.57 -0.20 -20.71
CA PHE A 556 -20.35 -0.82 -21.21
C PHE A 556 -20.26 -2.24 -20.66
N ALA A 557 -19.88 -3.19 -21.52
CA ALA A 557 -19.71 -4.58 -21.13
C ALA A 557 -18.35 -5.09 -21.60
N SER A 558 -17.60 -5.68 -20.67
CA SER A 558 -16.31 -6.31 -20.94
C SER A 558 -16.33 -7.76 -20.47
N VAL A 559 -15.73 -8.64 -21.26
CA VAL A 559 -15.42 -10.02 -20.86
C VAL A 559 -13.91 -10.18 -20.85
N TYR A 560 -13.37 -10.74 -19.77
CA TYR A 560 -11.94 -10.98 -19.62
C TYR A 560 -11.67 -12.48 -19.43
N GLN A 561 -10.74 -13.04 -20.20
CA GLN A 561 -10.34 -14.44 -20.11
C GLN A 561 -8.81 -14.54 -20.08
N ALA A 562 -8.27 -15.17 -19.05
CA ALA A 562 -6.84 -15.50 -19.03
C ALA A 562 -6.57 -16.55 -20.13
N GLY A 563 -5.45 -16.41 -20.86
CA GLY A 563 -5.15 -17.25 -22.03
C GLY A 563 -5.10 -18.76 -21.77
N SER A 564 -4.96 -19.16 -20.50
CA SER A 564 -4.93 -20.55 -20.05
C SER A 564 -6.31 -21.15 -19.71
N ALA A 565 -7.39 -20.37 -19.78
CA ALA A 565 -8.68 -20.73 -19.19
C ALA A 565 -9.72 -21.23 -20.20
N GLY A 566 -10.12 -22.50 -20.09
CA GLY A 566 -11.33 -23.06 -20.69
C GLY A 566 -11.45 -22.92 -22.22
N PRO A 567 -12.66 -23.16 -22.78
CA PRO A 567 -12.94 -22.86 -24.18
C PRO A 567 -12.82 -21.35 -24.44
N ALA A 568 -12.12 -20.97 -25.52
CA ALA A 568 -11.90 -19.56 -25.83
C ALA A 568 -13.21 -18.80 -26.07
N VAL A 569 -13.32 -17.56 -25.58
CA VAL A 569 -14.41 -16.65 -25.94
C VAL A 569 -14.28 -16.28 -27.41
N THR A 570 -15.37 -16.45 -28.18
CA THR A 570 -15.38 -16.21 -29.63
C THR A 570 -16.18 -14.98 -30.03
N ASP A 571 -17.22 -14.64 -29.26
CA ASP A 571 -18.09 -13.50 -29.52
C ASP A 571 -18.74 -13.00 -28.22
N VAL A 572 -18.97 -11.70 -28.14
CA VAL A 572 -19.59 -11.03 -26.99
C VAL A 572 -20.57 -9.99 -27.50
N ARG A 573 -21.84 -10.10 -27.08
CA ARG A 573 -22.91 -9.20 -27.52
C ARG A 573 -23.74 -8.75 -26.35
N LEU A 574 -23.97 -7.45 -26.25
CA LEU A 574 -24.89 -6.88 -25.28
C LEU A 574 -26.26 -6.72 -25.96
N GLU A 575 -27.21 -7.55 -25.55
CA GLU A 575 -28.60 -7.61 -25.99
C GLU A 575 -29.51 -6.83 -25.03
N ASP A 576 -30.81 -6.81 -25.31
CA ASP A 576 -31.77 -6.05 -24.50
C ASP A 576 -31.93 -6.62 -23.08
N ASP A 577 -31.80 -7.95 -22.94
CA ASP A 577 -31.96 -8.73 -21.71
C ASP A 577 -30.63 -8.99 -20.96
N GLY A 578 -29.49 -8.64 -21.55
CA GLY A 578 -28.19 -8.85 -20.92
C GLY A 578 -27.04 -9.10 -21.90
N LEU A 579 -25.91 -9.56 -21.36
CA LEU A 579 -24.71 -9.92 -22.10
C LEU A 579 -24.73 -11.41 -22.48
N ALA A 580 -24.57 -11.70 -23.77
CA ALA A 580 -24.35 -13.04 -24.29
C ALA A 580 -22.85 -13.24 -24.61
N VAL A 581 -22.26 -14.31 -24.07
CA VAL A 581 -20.86 -14.70 -24.26
C VAL A 581 -20.83 -16.07 -24.95
N ARG A 582 -20.32 -16.13 -26.18
CA ARG A 582 -20.23 -17.37 -26.95
C ARG A 582 -18.83 -17.97 -26.88
N LEU A 583 -18.74 -19.24 -26.57
CA LEU A 583 -17.48 -19.96 -26.41
C LEU A 583 -17.16 -20.85 -27.63
N ALA A 584 -15.89 -21.25 -27.75
CA ALA A 584 -15.39 -22.04 -28.88
C ALA A 584 -15.95 -23.46 -28.93
N ASP A 585 -16.48 -23.97 -27.82
CA ASP A 585 -17.19 -25.26 -27.76
C ASP A 585 -18.65 -25.17 -28.24
N GLY A 586 -19.10 -23.98 -28.65
CA GLY A 586 -20.45 -23.72 -29.14
C GLY A 586 -21.46 -23.32 -28.06
N SER A 587 -21.09 -23.34 -26.77
CA SER A 587 -21.95 -22.90 -25.68
C SER A 587 -22.12 -21.38 -25.65
N THR A 588 -23.20 -20.91 -25.04
CA THR A 588 -23.48 -19.48 -24.83
C THR A 588 -23.91 -19.24 -23.39
N ALA A 589 -23.15 -18.43 -22.66
CA ALA A 589 -23.51 -17.96 -21.34
C ALA A 589 -24.25 -16.62 -21.43
N ARG A 590 -25.26 -16.41 -20.57
CA ARG A 590 -26.06 -15.17 -20.52
C ARG A 590 -26.00 -14.56 -19.12
N PHE A 591 -25.81 -13.24 -19.06
CA PHE A 591 -25.69 -12.46 -17.83
C PHE A 591 -26.60 -11.25 -17.90
N ARG A 592 -27.43 -10.99 -16.88
CA ARG A 592 -28.33 -9.83 -16.91
C ARG A 592 -27.56 -8.53 -16.72
N SER A 593 -28.00 -7.47 -17.41
CA SER A 593 -27.44 -6.12 -17.31
C SER A 593 -27.79 -5.39 -16.01
N GLU A 594 -28.93 -5.73 -15.41
CA GLU A 594 -29.43 -5.30 -14.11
C GLU A 594 -30.06 -6.52 -13.40
N ASP A 595 -30.22 -6.50 -12.08
CA ASP A 595 -30.68 -7.68 -11.30
C ASP A 595 -32.09 -8.19 -11.66
#